data_AF-A0A937UDM4-F1
#
_entry.id   AF-A0A937UDM4-F1
#
_cell.length_a   1.000
_cell.length_b   1.000
_cell.length_c   1.000
_cell.angle_alpha   90.00
_cell.angle_beta   90.00
_cell.angle_gamma   90.00
#
_symmetry.space_group_name_H-M   'P 1'
#
loop_
_entity.id
_entity.type
_entity.pdbx_description
1 polymer ?
#
loop_
_entity_poly.entity_id
_entity_poly.type
_entity_poly.pdbx_seq_one_letter_code
_entity_poly.pdbx_strand_id
1 'polypeptide(L)'
;MDKDQTLRELELFSLGTGGIGSWLTEDCDGEIFARLGRIEDEPLTKVQLNQLLAFGHEAPVSDDFFRYYWLTTPEEHPYDVKAIPDFEAAYQKSSAITSLAHLKWGLYRFFTDGLLWFGNVRTAYRKLRSMTQGELSDFFANRRFQTQLIRDRGPALPLTPIAKDDRYMISEMACKSYGDHPDSPSALKEALIDAFRVHRSREGGRITVRRLLERDLLGGQYSERQQEFLFSADDVLEEPIDSEADIEAKYEAAAAKFFTAREAALKNTRFYLSMVGDLDVYVATSMRNRQDFRNMANACETIFSDSRLKGLQLRYFDPTVSAAAGHEDKGLIECLMVKCAKVLVYCAGDRESYGKDAEAAMALSLGKPVIFYCDSDRRHRFYRDVHPLSRLIEFETGVAVGAMVTDELGEVSELLYRIFENRMQYEFEQPKPGYLRLKEKLTSSVVRLQTNDEMLSETFWNYYHNRQSGGRRVSEV
;
A
#
# COMPACT_ATOMS: atom_id res chain seq x y z
N MET A 1 35.78 -8.03 25.10
CA MET A 1 34.39 -7.63 25.41
C MET A 1 33.75 -8.68 26.31
N ASP A 2 32.94 -8.29 27.30
CA ASP A 2 32.27 -9.24 28.21
C ASP A 2 30.89 -9.70 27.69
N LYS A 3 30.28 -10.67 28.39
CA LYS A 3 28.97 -11.24 28.03
C LYS A 3 27.88 -10.18 28.00
N ASP A 4 27.81 -9.33 29.02
CA ASP A 4 26.77 -8.31 29.15
C ASP A 4 26.84 -7.26 28.04
N GLN A 5 28.05 -6.84 27.65
CA GLN A 5 28.25 -5.94 26.52
C GLN A 5 27.82 -6.60 25.21
N THR A 6 28.17 -7.88 24.99
CA THR A 6 27.76 -8.61 23.78
C THR A 6 26.24 -8.75 23.68
N LEU A 7 25.59 -9.09 24.80
CA LEU A 7 24.13 -9.19 24.88
C LEU A 7 23.44 -7.87 24.59
N ARG A 8 23.92 -6.76 25.16
CA ARG A 8 23.37 -5.42 24.87
C ARG A 8 23.51 -5.04 23.39
N GLU A 9 24.66 -5.31 22.78
CA GLU A 9 24.91 -4.98 21.37
C GLU A 9 24.04 -5.79 20.39
N LEU A 10 23.69 -7.02 20.78
CA LEU A 10 22.92 -7.97 19.98
C LEU A 10 21.49 -8.19 20.48
N GLU A 11 20.99 -7.34 21.40
CA GLU A 11 19.70 -7.50 22.07
C GLU A 11 18.53 -7.65 21.09
N LEU A 12 18.57 -6.92 19.97
CA LEU A 12 17.57 -6.98 18.90
C LEU A 12 17.40 -8.38 18.28
N PHE A 13 18.45 -9.21 18.33
CA PHE A 13 18.46 -10.56 17.77
C PHE A 13 18.18 -11.64 18.82
N SER A 14 18.08 -11.25 20.09
CA SER A 14 17.73 -12.13 21.21
C SER A 14 16.20 -12.16 21.36
N LEU A 15 15.57 -13.15 20.73
CA LEU A 15 14.12 -13.30 20.74
C LEU A 15 13.62 -14.27 21.81
N GLY A 16 14.40 -15.31 22.14
CA GLY A 16 13.95 -16.33 23.10
C GLY A 16 12.75 -17.17 22.63
N THR A 17 12.34 -17.04 21.36
CA THR A 17 11.19 -17.77 20.77
C THR A 17 11.60 -19.07 20.07
N GLY A 18 12.78 -19.61 20.37
CA GLY A 18 13.36 -20.79 19.72
C GLY A 18 14.00 -20.51 18.36
N GLY A 19 14.77 -21.48 17.85
CA GLY A 19 15.55 -21.31 16.63
C GLY A 19 16.72 -20.33 16.83
N ILE A 20 17.27 -19.82 15.74
CA ILE A 20 18.38 -18.84 15.77
C ILE A 20 18.10 -17.58 16.60
N GLY A 21 16.82 -17.24 16.85
CA GLY A 21 16.45 -16.16 17.79
C GLY A 21 16.72 -16.49 19.26
N SER A 22 17.02 -17.74 19.60
CA SER A 22 17.43 -18.18 20.94
C SER A 22 18.95 -18.35 21.07
N TRP A 23 19.74 -18.12 20.01
CA TRP A 23 21.20 -18.34 20.02
C TRP A 23 21.99 -17.34 20.88
N LEU A 24 21.43 -16.14 21.12
CA LEU A 24 22.11 -15.02 21.79
C LEU A 24 21.34 -14.57 23.04
N THR A 25 20.87 -15.51 23.85
CA THR A 25 20.14 -15.24 25.10
C THR A 25 21.04 -15.40 26.33
N GLU A 26 20.60 -14.92 27.49
CA GLU A 26 21.32 -15.08 28.75
C GLU A 26 21.57 -16.55 29.12
N ASP A 27 20.68 -17.46 28.72
CA ASP A 27 20.75 -18.89 29.01
C ASP A 27 21.71 -19.66 28.10
N CYS A 28 22.26 -19.01 27.07
CA CYS A 28 23.20 -19.65 26.16
C CYS A 28 24.56 -19.95 26.81
N ASP A 29 25.25 -20.96 26.27
CA ASP A 29 26.57 -21.38 26.73
C ASP A 29 27.55 -20.20 26.76
N GLY A 30 28.25 -20.04 27.89
CA GLY A 30 29.21 -18.96 28.11
C GLY A 30 30.34 -18.92 27.08
N GLU A 31 30.67 -20.06 26.48
CA GLU A 31 31.71 -20.16 25.44
C GLU A 31 31.34 -19.34 24.18
N ILE A 32 30.05 -19.19 23.88
CA ILE A 32 29.58 -18.34 22.76
C ILE A 32 30.05 -16.91 22.98
N PHE A 33 29.79 -16.36 24.16
CA PHE A 33 30.15 -14.99 24.50
C PHE A 33 31.67 -14.83 24.68
N ALA A 34 32.35 -15.82 25.26
CA ALA A 34 33.81 -15.82 25.37
C ALA A 34 34.49 -15.80 24.00
N ARG A 35 33.94 -16.51 23.01
CA ARG A 35 34.44 -16.51 21.64
C ARG A 35 34.11 -15.22 20.90
N LEU A 36 32.89 -14.70 21.01
CA LEU A 36 32.49 -13.43 20.41
C LEU A 36 33.25 -12.24 21.02
N GLY A 37 33.61 -12.32 22.30
CA GLY A 37 34.38 -11.29 22.99
C GLY A 37 35.81 -11.06 22.46
N ARG A 38 36.29 -11.98 21.61
CA ARG A 38 37.60 -11.97 20.92
C ARG A 38 37.47 -11.78 19.40
N ILE A 39 36.28 -11.47 18.87
CA ILE A 39 36.02 -11.47 17.41
C ILE A 39 36.87 -10.47 16.62
N GLU A 40 37.30 -9.37 17.25
CA GLU A 40 38.13 -8.33 16.62
C GLU A 40 39.58 -8.81 16.42
N ASP A 41 40.12 -9.56 17.38
CA ASP A 41 41.47 -10.14 17.30
C ASP A 41 41.49 -11.48 16.56
N GLU A 42 40.41 -12.25 16.69
CA GLU A 42 40.22 -13.57 16.11
C GLU A 42 38.95 -13.59 15.26
N PRO A 43 39.03 -13.26 13.95
CA PRO A 43 37.87 -13.28 13.05
C PRO A 43 37.14 -14.62 13.06
N LEU A 44 35.80 -14.57 13.11
CA LEU A 44 34.93 -15.73 13.21
C LEU A 44 34.68 -16.36 11.83
N THR A 45 35.29 -17.51 11.59
CA THR A 45 35.08 -18.29 10.35
C THR A 45 33.72 -18.99 10.36
N LYS A 46 33.24 -19.42 9.18
CA LYS A 46 32.02 -20.23 9.04
C LYS A 46 32.03 -21.49 9.92
N VAL A 47 33.16 -22.18 10.01
CA VAL A 47 33.30 -23.40 10.83
C VAL A 47 33.11 -23.08 12.31
N GLN A 48 33.75 -22.00 12.79
CA GLN A 48 33.58 -21.56 14.16
C GLN A 48 32.15 -21.06 14.43
N LEU A 49 31.53 -20.33 13.50
CA LEU A 49 30.11 -19.95 13.62
C LEU A 49 29.23 -21.20 13.77
N ASN A 50 29.45 -22.24 12.97
CA ASN A 50 28.70 -23.50 13.11
C ASN A 50 28.93 -24.19 14.46
N GLN A 51 30.12 -24.10 15.04
CA GLN A 51 30.36 -24.59 16.41
C GLN A 51 29.59 -23.77 17.44
N LEU A 52 29.58 -22.43 17.32
CA LEU A 52 28.81 -21.56 18.21
C LEU A 52 27.30 -21.78 18.09
N LEU A 53 26.80 -22.00 16.87
CA LEU A 53 25.42 -22.38 16.63
C LEU A 53 25.08 -23.71 17.31
N ALA A 54 25.97 -24.71 17.22
CA ALA A 54 25.77 -25.99 17.90
C ALA A 54 25.74 -25.86 19.43
N PHE A 55 26.57 -24.99 20.02
CA PHE A 55 26.50 -24.67 21.46
C PHE A 55 25.18 -23.99 21.85
N GLY A 56 24.57 -23.24 20.95
CA GLY A 56 23.22 -22.70 21.11
C GLY A 56 22.09 -23.65 20.69
N HIS A 57 22.38 -24.93 20.47
CA HIS A 57 21.44 -25.95 19.98
C HIS A 57 20.79 -25.64 18.63
N GLU A 58 21.46 -24.85 17.79
CA GLU A 58 21.03 -24.52 16.44
C GLU A 58 21.74 -25.36 15.38
N ALA A 59 21.03 -25.63 14.28
CA ALA A 59 21.61 -26.35 13.15
C ALA A 59 22.70 -25.51 12.47
N PRO A 60 23.73 -26.12 11.86
CA PRO A 60 24.75 -25.39 11.12
C PRO A 60 24.20 -24.75 9.83
N VAL A 61 24.94 -23.78 9.31
CA VAL A 61 24.70 -23.12 8.02
C VAL A 61 25.67 -23.62 6.93
N SER A 62 25.25 -23.52 5.66
CA SER A 62 26.08 -23.78 4.48
C SER A 62 27.14 -22.67 4.29
N ASP A 63 28.18 -22.96 3.50
CA ASP A 63 29.16 -21.95 3.09
C ASP A 63 28.50 -20.81 2.31
N ASP A 64 27.52 -21.14 1.47
CA ASP A 64 26.82 -20.17 0.65
C ASP A 64 25.92 -19.26 1.48
N PHE A 65 25.18 -19.78 2.47
CA PHE A 65 24.40 -18.96 3.40
C PHE A 65 25.31 -17.99 4.18
N PHE A 66 26.43 -18.48 4.70
CA PHE A 66 27.40 -17.66 5.42
C PHE A 66 27.96 -16.54 4.53
N ARG A 67 28.39 -16.89 3.31
CA ARG A 67 28.90 -15.91 2.35
C ARG A 67 27.83 -14.90 1.94
N TYR A 68 26.61 -15.36 1.70
CA TYR A 68 25.50 -14.51 1.29
C TYR A 68 25.23 -13.41 2.32
N TYR A 69 25.10 -13.77 3.59
CA TYR A 69 24.69 -12.84 4.65
C TYR A 69 25.82 -11.99 5.24
N TRP A 70 27.05 -12.51 5.29
CA TRP A 70 28.17 -11.79 5.93
C TRP A 70 29.28 -11.40 4.96
N LEU A 71 29.45 -12.03 3.80
CA LEU A 71 30.63 -11.75 2.96
C LEU A 71 30.30 -11.15 1.59
N THR A 72 29.02 -10.91 1.29
CA THR A 72 28.59 -10.38 -0.01
C THR A 72 27.54 -9.30 0.15
N THR A 73 27.52 -8.35 -0.79
CA THR A 73 26.37 -7.46 -1.02
C THR A 73 25.74 -7.84 -2.35
N PRO A 74 24.69 -8.67 -2.37
CA PRO A 74 24.03 -9.05 -3.61
C PRO A 74 23.56 -7.79 -4.34
N GLU A 75 23.90 -7.68 -5.63
CA GLU A 75 23.41 -6.59 -6.48
C GLU A 75 21.90 -6.69 -6.69
N GLU A 76 21.41 -7.93 -6.72
CA GLU A 76 20.01 -8.25 -6.94
C GLU A 76 19.32 -8.62 -5.63
N HIS A 77 18.86 -7.59 -4.90
CA HIS A 77 18.11 -7.76 -3.65
C HIS A 77 16.81 -6.92 -3.65
N PRO A 78 15.74 -7.34 -2.95
CA PRO A 78 14.50 -6.57 -2.82
C PRO A 78 14.63 -5.23 -2.07
N TYR A 79 15.77 -4.96 -1.44
CA TYR A 79 16.06 -3.72 -0.73
C TYR A 79 17.57 -3.47 -0.71
N ASP A 80 18.00 -2.25 -0.36
CA ASP A 80 19.41 -1.91 -0.33
C ASP A 80 20.11 -2.44 0.94
N VAL A 81 20.86 -3.53 0.79
CA VAL A 81 21.62 -4.16 1.88
C VAL A 81 22.76 -3.29 2.43
N LYS A 82 23.15 -2.23 1.72
CA LYS A 82 24.18 -1.26 2.14
C LYS A 82 23.60 -0.12 2.97
N ALA A 83 22.28 0.07 2.94
CA ALA A 83 21.57 1.07 3.74
C ALA A 83 21.17 0.57 5.14
N ILE A 84 21.52 -0.68 5.47
CA ILE A 84 21.33 -1.30 6.78
C ILE A 84 22.41 -0.82 7.76
N PRO A 85 22.10 -0.69 9.07
CA PRO A 85 23.08 -0.36 10.10
C PRO A 85 24.35 -1.22 10.06
N ASP A 86 25.47 -0.62 10.48
CA ASP A 86 26.77 -1.29 10.68
C ASP A 86 27.44 -1.85 9.40
N PHE A 87 26.92 -1.52 8.21
CA PHE A 87 27.54 -1.90 6.94
C PHE A 87 28.90 -1.21 6.72
N GLU A 88 29.91 -2.01 6.36
CA GLU A 88 31.19 -1.52 5.86
C GLU A 88 31.58 -2.21 4.56
N ALA A 89 32.10 -1.44 3.59
CA ALA A 89 32.53 -1.98 2.30
C ALA A 89 33.69 -3.00 2.44
N ALA A 90 34.46 -2.94 3.53
CA ALA A 90 35.57 -3.85 3.79
C ALA A 90 35.10 -5.31 4.00
N TYR A 91 33.88 -5.54 4.48
CA TYR A 91 33.35 -6.87 4.78
C TYR A 91 33.33 -7.79 3.55
N GLN A 92 33.12 -7.23 2.36
CA GLN A 92 33.09 -7.99 1.09
C GLN A 92 34.45 -8.58 0.70
N LYS A 93 35.55 -8.06 1.26
CA LYS A 93 36.91 -8.57 1.03
C LYS A 93 37.34 -9.59 2.08
N SER A 94 36.52 -9.77 3.13
CA SER A 94 36.82 -10.70 4.21
C SER A 94 36.44 -12.14 3.84
N SER A 95 37.12 -13.09 4.48
CA SER A 95 36.75 -14.52 4.46
C SER A 95 36.06 -14.96 5.76
N ALA A 96 35.89 -14.05 6.72
CA ALA A 96 35.35 -14.30 8.06
C ALA A 96 34.63 -13.07 8.61
N ILE A 97 33.86 -13.25 9.69
CA ILE A 97 33.26 -12.13 10.41
C ILE A 97 34.32 -11.50 11.31
N THR A 98 34.64 -10.23 11.06
CA THR A 98 35.83 -9.56 11.64
C THR A 98 35.53 -8.69 12.85
N SER A 99 34.26 -8.46 13.18
CA SER A 99 33.85 -7.61 14.30
C SER A 99 32.42 -7.95 14.71
N LEU A 100 32.00 -7.44 15.87
CA LEU A 100 30.62 -7.57 16.31
C LEU A 100 29.65 -6.81 15.39
N ALA A 101 30.06 -5.63 14.92
CA ALA A 101 29.33 -4.84 13.92
C ALA A 101 29.11 -5.63 12.62
N HIS A 102 30.13 -6.37 12.17
CA HIS A 102 30.04 -7.25 11.02
C HIS A 102 29.05 -8.42 11.27
N LEU A 103 29.10 -9.07 12.45
CA LEU A 103 28.13 -10.10 12.82
C LEU A 103 26.70 -9.55 12.80
N LYS A 104 26.50 -8.39 13.42
CA LYS A 104 25.23 -7.67 13.52
C LYS A 104 24.68 -7.30 12.15
N TRP A 105 25.49 -6.80 11.22
CA TRP A 105 25.07 -6.50 9.86
C TRP A 105 24.45 -7.71 9.14
N GLY A 106 25.10 -8.88 9.22
CA GLY A 106 24.57 -10.09 8.57
C GLY A 106 23.32 -10.64 9.27
N LEU A 107 23.25 -10.59 10.61
CA LEU A 107 22.03 -10.92 11.36
C LEU A 107 20.87 -9.99 10.99
N TYR A 108 21.14 -8.69 10.85
CA TYR A 108 20.15 -7.69 10.47
C TYR A 108 19.51 -8.02 9.13
N ARG A 109 20.34 -8.34 8.13
CA ARG A 109 19.88 -8.76 6.81
C ARG A 109 19.02 -10.02 6.89
N PHE A 110 19.52 -11.05 7.57
CA PHE A 110 18.82 -12.32 7.70
C PHE A 110 17.48 -12.18 8.43
N PHE A 111 17.42 -11.40 9.52
CA PHE A 111 16.18 -11.15 10.25
C PHE A 111 15.20 -10.33 9.40
N THR A 112 15.70 -9.40 8.58
CA THR A 112 14.87 -8.57 7.70
C THR A 112 14.20 -9.46 6.66
N ASP A 113 14.98 -10.31 5.99
CA ASP A 113 14.46 -11.32 5.06
C ASP A 113 13.48 -12.28 5.72
N GLY A 114 13.79 -12.69 6.96
CA GLY A 114 12.94 -13.59 7.72
C GLY A 114 11.55 -13.01 8.00
N LEU A 115 11.47 -11.74 8.36
CA LEU A 115 10.18 -11.08 8.56
C LEU A 115 9.47 -10.73 7.25
N LEU A 116 10.20 -10.29 6.23
CA LEU A 116 9.60 -9.88 4.95
C LEU A 116 8.91 -11.04 4.23
N TRP A 117 9.51 -12.24 4.27
CA TRP A 117 9.12 -13.35 3.37
C TRP A 117 8.69 -14.63 4.07
N PHE A 118 8.94 -14.76 5.37
CA PHE A 118 8.58 -15.95 6.15
C PHE A 118 7.71 -15.61 7.37
N GLY A 119 7.56 -14.31 7.70
CA GLY A 119 6.81 -13.81 8.86
C GLY A 119 7.44 -14.15 10.21
N ASN A 120 8.42 -15.05 10.26
CA ASN A 120 9.20 -15.36 11.44
C ASN A 120 10.62 -15.84 11.07
N VAL A 121 11.58 -15.50 11.91
CA VAL A 121 13.01 -15.76 11.68
C VAL A 121 13.34 -17.26 11.71
N ARG A 122 12.65 -18.04 12.56
CA ARG A 122 12.87 -19.49 12.70
C ARG A 122 12.57 -20.26 11.41
N THR A 123 11.48 -19.91 10.73
CA THR A 123 11.08 -20.53 9.46
C THR A 123 12.04 -20.15 8.34
N ALA A 124 12.43 -18.87 8.28
CA ALA A 124 13.47 -18.40 7.37
C ALA A 124 14.78 -19.16 7.56
N TYR A 125 15.23 -19.33 8.81
CA TYR A 125 16.46 -20.04 9.13
C TYR A 125 16.43 -21.48 8.61
N ARG A 126 15.34 -22.20 8.90
CA ARG A 126 15.15 -23.59 8.45
C ARG A 126 15.19 -23.72 6.93
N LYS A 127 14.62 -22.75 6.21
CA LYS A 127 14.54 -22.78 4.75
C LYS A 127 15.83 -22.35 4.06
N LEU A 128 16.47 -21.29 4.55
CA LEU A 128 17.57 -20.61 3.86
C LEU A 128 18.95 -21.19 4.22
N ARG A 129 19.16 -21.71 5.44
CA ARG A 129 20.50 -22.09 5.94
C ARG A 129 21.27 -23.12 5.11
N SER A 130 20.57 -23.90 4.30
CA SER A 130 21.15 -24.95 3.45
C SER A 130 21.10 -24.62 1.96
N MET A 131 20.53 -23.47 1.59
CA MET A 131 20.49 -23.05 0.19
C MET A 131 21.90 -22.73 -0.31
N THR A 132 22.10 -23.01 -1.59
CA THR A 132 23.27 -22.59 -2.35
C THR A 132 23.20 -21.11 -2.68
N GLN A 133 24.33 -20.54 -3.13
CA GLN A 133 24.39 -19.12 -3.50
C GLN A 133 23.40 -18.80 -4.63
N GLY A 134 23.29 -19.70 -5.62
CA GLY A 134 22.34 -19.57 -6.74
C GLY A 134 20.89 -19.59 -6.25
N GLU A 135 20.54 -20.54 -5.39
CA GLU A 135 19.18 -20.63 -4.82
C GLU A 135 18.81 -19.39 -4.00
N LEU A 136 19.73 -18.85 -3.20
CA LEU A 136 19.50 -17.61 -2.46
C LEU A 136 19.32 -16.42 -3.40
N SER A 137 20.24 -16.24 -4.36
CA SER A 137 20.16 -15.17 -5.36
C SER A 137 18.84 -15.24 -6.14
N ASP A 138 18.47 -16.42 -6.65
CA ASP A 138 17.22 -16.61 -7.40
C ASP A 138 15.99 -16.36 -6.50
N PHE A 139 16.01 -16.82 -5.26
CA PHE A 139 14.92 -16.62 -4.31
C PHE A 139 14.63 -15.14 -4.08
N PHE A 140 15.67 -14.33 -3.86
CA PHE A 140 15.50 -12.89 -3.61
C PHE A 140 15.34 -12.07 -4.88
N ALA A 141 15.99 -12.43 -5.99
CA ALA A 141 15.83 -11.77 -7.28
C ALA A 141 14.36 -11.84 -7.77
N ASN A 142 13.70 -12.99 -7.60
CA ASN A 142 12.30 -13.18 -7.97
C ASN A 142 11.30 -12.38 -7.12
N ARG A 143 11.74 -11.75 -6.03
CA ARG A 143 10.92 -10.89 -5.16
C ARG A 143 11.13 -9.39 -5.43
N ARG A 144 12.00 -9.06 -6.38
CA ARG A 144 12.26 -7.68 -6.79
C ARG A 144 11.18 -7.21 -7.74
N PHE A 145 10.90 -5.91 -7.70
CA PHE A 145 10.27 -5.24 -8.83
C PHE A 145 11.23 -5.25 -10.01
N GLN A 146 10.72 -5.66 -11.18
CA GLN A 146 11.46 -5.64 -12.44
C GLN A 146 11.55 -4.21 -12.97
N THR A 147 12.31 -3.36 -12.28
CA THR A 147 12.44 -1.91 -12.52
C THR A 147 12.80 -1.60 -13.97
N GLN A 148 13.74 -2.37 -14.55
CA GLN A 148 14.17 -2.14 -15.93
C GLN A 148 13.05 -2.46 -16.93
N LEU A 149 12.30 -3.54 -16.73
CA LEU A 149 11.14 -3.85 -17.58
C LEU A 149 10.03 -2.79 -17.47
N ILE A 150 9.83 -2.22 -16.27
CA ILE A 150 8.91 -1.10 -16.05
C ILE A 150 9.34 0.15 -16.83
N ARG A 151 10.65 0.42 -16.93
CA ARG A 151 11.22 1.53 -17.71
C ARG A 151 11.15 1.26 -19.23
N ASP A 152 11.44 0.04 -19.65
CA ASP A 152 11.61 -0.32 -21.07
C ASP A 152 10.29 -0.47 -21.82
N ARG A 153 9.18 -0.76 -21.13
CA ARG A 153 7.86 -0.95 -21.76
C ARG A 153 7.26 0.31 -22.40
N GLY A 154 7.86 1.48 -22.19
CA GLY A 154 7.41 2.74 -22.78
C GLY A 154 6.13 3.32 -22.15
N PRO A 155 5.77 4.55 -22.54
CA PRO A 155 4.63 5.25 -21.97
C PRO A 155 3.33 4.56 -22.37
N ALA A 156 2.34 4.60 -21.48
CA ALA A 156 0.98 4.17 -21.79
C ALA A 156 0.34 5.06 -22.86
N LEU A 157 -0.70 4.55 -23.51
CA LEU A 157 -1.57 5.38 -24.34
C LEU A 157 -2.15 6.52 -23.50
N PRO A 158 -2.17 7.77 -24.01
CA PRO A 158 -2.63 8.91 -23.24
C PRO A 158 -4.12 8.79 -22.96
N LEU A 159 -4.50 9.05 -21.70
CA LEU A 159 -5.90 9.18 -21.33
C LEU A 159 -6.51 10.45 -21.96
N THR A 160 -7.80 10.40 -22.20
CA THR A 160 -8.59 11.56 -22.60
C THR A 160 -8.67 12.53 -21.42
N PRO A 161 -8.24 13.79 -21.58
CA PRO A 161 -8.21 14.74 -20.47
C PRO A 161 -9.63 15.08 -20.01
N ILE A 162 -9.80 15.18 -18.70
CA ILE A 162 -11.01 15.70 -18.05
C ILE A 162 -10.56 16.83 -17.12
N ALA A 163 -11.12 18.02 -17.32
CA ALA A 163 -10.80 19.18 -16.49
C ALA A 163 -11.10 18.84 -15.03
N LYS A 164 -10.20 19.23 -14.10
CA LYS A 164 -10.32 18.89 -12.67
C LYS A 164 -11.67 19.30 -12.10
N ASP A 165 -12.17 20.44 -12.55
CA ASP A 165 -13.44 21.03 -12.14
C ASP A 165 -14.67 20.28 -12.63
N ASP A 166 -14.52 19.41 -13.62
CA ASP A 166 -15.58 18.60 -14.22
C ASP A 166 -15.49 17.13 -13.78
N ARG A 167 -14.41 16.71 -13.10
CA ARG A 167 -14.23 15.32 -12.65
C ARG A 167 -15.31 14.85 -11.68
N TYR A 168 -15.94 15.74 -10.93
CA TYR A 168 -17.07 15.35 -10.06
C TYR A 168 -18.31 14.91 -10.86
N MET A 169 -18.43 15.35 -12.12
CA MET A 169 -19.55 15.01 -12.99
C MET A 169 -19.58 13.54 -13.40
N ILE A 170 -18.50 12.78 -13.22
CA ILE A 170 -18.49 11.34 -13.53
C ILE A 170 -18.91 10.47 -12.34
N SER A 171 -19.33 11.10 -11.23
CA SER A 171 -19.80 10.37 -10.05
C SER A 171 -21.13 9.67 -10.32
N GLU A 172 -21.42 8.66 -9.50
CA GLU A 172 -22.69 7.94 -9.58
C GLU A 172 -23.91 8.87 -9.33
N MET A 173 -23.76 9.86 -8.44
CA MET A 173 -24.82 10.83 -8.14
C MET A 173 -25.13 11.72 -9.35
N ALA A 174 -24.09 12.14 -10.09
CA ALA A 174 -24.24 12.89 -11.32
C ALA A 174 -24.91 12.04 -12.41
N CYS A 175 -24.48 10.78 -12.58
CA CYS A 175 -25.09 9.85 -13.53
C CYS A 175 -26.60 9.66 -13.31
N LYS A 176 -27.03 9.48 -12.06
CA LYS A 176 -28.46 9.36 -11.71
C LYS A 176 -29.25 10.65 -11.97
N SER A 177 -28.61 11.80 -11.91
CA SER A 177 -29.27 13.11 -12.03
C SER A 177 -29.47 13.54 -13.49
N TYR A 178 -28.45 13.35 -14.32
CA TYR A 178 -28.47 13.76 -15.74
C TYR A 178 -29.00 12.65 -16.68
N GLY A 179 -28.92 11.39 -16.27
CA GLY A 179 -29.31 10.23 -17.10
C GLY A 179 -28.13 9.64 -17.88
N ASP A 180 -28.42 8.65 -18.74
CA ASP A 180 -27.40 7.89 -19.47
C ASP A 180 -27.08 8.46 -20.86
N HIS A 181 -28.04 9.13 -21.49
CA HIS A 181 -27.88 9.75 -22.81
C HIS A 181 -28.42 11.19 -22.82
N PRO A 182 -27.91 12.07 -23.70
CA PRO A 182 -28.40 13.45 -23.83
C PRO A 182 -29.91 13.56 -24.04
N ASP A 183 -30.50 12.59 -24.74
CA ASP A 183 -31.93 12.53 -25.03
C ASP A 183 -32.76 11.84 -23.93
N SER A 184 -32.12 11.36 -22.85
CA SER A 184 -32.81 10.69 -21.75
C SER A 184 -33.58 11.70 -20.88
N PRO A 185 -34.78 11.35 -20.37
CA PRO A 185 -35.46 12.16 -19.38
C PRO A 185 -34.56 12.40 -18.17
N SER A 186 -34.37 13.67 -17.80
CA SER A 186 -33.56 14.04 -16.65
C SER A 186 -34.43 14.38 -15.46
N ALA A 187 -34.28 13.59 -14.40
CA ALA A 187 -34.94 13.85 -13.13
C ALA A 187 -34.51 15.19 -12.52
N LEU A 188 -33.28 15.65 -12.75
CA LEU A 188 -32.83 16.96 -12.28
C LEU A 188 -33.54 18.10 -13.02
N LYS A 189 -33.65 18.01 -14.36
CA LYS A 189 -34.34 19.02 -15.18
C LYS A 189 -35.82 19.12 -14.76
N GLU A 190 -36.50 17.99 -14.66
CA GLU A 190 -37.90 17.92 -14.24
C GLU A 190 -38.10 18.48 -12.84
N ALA A 191 -37.24 18.10 -11.88
CA ALA A 191 -37.32 18.61 -10.51
C ALA A 191 -37.13 20.13 -10.42
N LEU A 192 -36.20 20.71 -11.18
CA LEU A 192 -35.97 22.16 -11.21
C LEU A 192 -37.16 22.91 -11.81
N ILE A 193 -37.73 22.43 -12.91
CA ILE A 193 -38.90 23.03 -13.55
C ILE A 193 -40.11 22.97 -12.63
N ASP A 194 -40.38 21.81 -12.02
CA ASP A 194 -41.50 21.63 -11.08
C ASP A 194 -41.35 22.54 -9.86
N ALA A 195 -40.16 22.59 -9.25
CA ALA A 195 -39.87 23.47 -8.12
C ALA A 195 -40.04 24.95 -8.48
N PHE A 196 -39.64 25.36 -9.69
CA PHE A 196 -39.79 26.74 -10.14
C PHE A 196 -41.25 27.11 -10.38
N ARG A 197 -42.06 26.19 -10.92
CA ARG A 197 -43.52 26.39 -11.06
C ARG A 197 -44.18 26.57 -9.69
N VAL A 198 -43.78 25.78 -8.69
CA VAL A 198 -44.23 25.94 -7.30
C VAL A 198 -43.83 27.31 -6.75
N HIS A 199 -42.57 27.72 -6.89
CA HIS A 199 -42.08 29.04 -6.47
C HIS A 199 -42.86 30.19 -7.11
N ARG A 200 -43.07 30.13 -8.44
CA ARG A 200 -43.85 31.10 -9.21
C ARG A 200 -45.29 31.23 -8.74
N SER A 201 -45.88 30.14 -8.25
CA SER A 201 -47.26 30.13 -7.74
C SER A 201 -47.41 30.73 -6.34
N ARG A 202 -46.34 30.74 -5.52
CA ARG A 202 -46.37 31.19 -4.11
C ARG A 202 -45.88 32.62 -3.94
N GLU A 203 -44.62 32.87 -4.26
CA GLU A 203 -43.92 34.14 -3.99
C GLU A 203 -43.55 34.86 -5.29
N GLY A 204 -43.17 34.11 -6.33
CA GLY A 204 -42.68 34.66 -7.59
C GLY A 204 -41.32 35.34 -7.47
N GLY A 205 -40.89 36.00 -8.56
CA GLY A 205 -39.60 36.68 -8.63
C GLY A 205 -38.39 35.76 -8.82
N ARG A 206 -37.21 36.37 -8.71
CA ARG A 206 -35.90 35.74 -8.95
C ARG A 206 -35.53 34.79 -7.82
N ILE A 207 -35.04 33.60 -8.16
CA ILE A 207 -34.63 32.55 -7.21
C ILE A 207 -33.29 31.94 -7.63
N THR A 208 -32.60 31.19 -6.77
CA THR A 208 -31.38 30.45 -7.17
C THR A 208 -31.66 28.97 -7.35
N VAL A 209 -30.79 28.28 -8.09
CA VAL A 209 -30.86 26.82 -8.25
C VAL A 209 -30.84 26.10 -6.89
N ARG A 210 -30.00 26.55 -5.95
CA ARG A 210 -29.95 26.02 -4.58
C ARG A 210 -31.33 26.05 -3.92
N ARG A 211 -32.01 27.20 -3.96
CA ARG A 211 -33.33 27.37 -3.33
C ARG A 211 -34.38 26.49 -3.98
N LEU A 212 -34.36 26.34 -5.30
CA LEU A 212 -35.26 25.42 -6.01
C LEU A 212 -35.07 23.96 -5.57
N LEU A 213 -33.86 23.60 -5.14
CA LEU A 213 -33.53 22.26 -4.64
C LEU A 213 -33.77 22.11 -3.12
N GLU A 214 -34.34 23.10 -2.43
CA GLU A 214 -34.71 22.98 -1.01
C GLU A 214 -36.06 22.26 -0.82
N ARG A 215 -36.24 21.59 0.32
CA ARG A 215 -37.37 20.65 0.54
C ARG A 215 -38.77 21.28 0.50
N ASP A 216 -38.85 22.59 0.72
CA ASP A 216 -40.09 23.37 0.72
C ASP A 216 -40.64 23.62 -0.69
N LEU A 217 -39.76 23.60 -1.70
CA LEU A 217 -40.09 23.76 -3.13
C LEU A 217 -39.96 22.44 -3.90
N LEU A 218 -39.06 21.56 -3.49
CA LEU A 218 -38.86 20.25 -4.12
C LEU A 218 -40.04 19.32 -3.81
N GLY A 219 -40.72 18.83 -4.85
CA GLY A 219 -41.87 17.92 -4.70
C GLY A 219 -41.52 16.64 -3.93
N GLY A 220 -42.51 16.06 -3.24
CA GLY A 220 -42.33 14.89 -2.38
C GLY A 220 -41.62 13.71 -3.06
N GLN A 221 -41.90 13.48 -4.36
CA GLN A 221 -41.28 12.42 -5.16
C GLN A 221 -39.77 12.59 -5.40
N TYR A 222 -39.23 13.81 -5.24
CA TYR A 222 -37.82 14.14 -5.44
C TYR A 222 -37.06 14.34 -4.12
N SER A 223 -37.78 14.43 -2.99
CA SER A 223 -37.21 14.81 -1.69
C SER A 223 -36.08 13.89 -1.20
N GLU A 224 -36.15 12.60 -1.53
CA GLU A 224 -35.12 11.61 -1.19
C GLU A 224 -33.83 11.78 -2.02
N ARG A 225 -33.93 12.41 -3.19
CA ARG A 225 -32.83 12.61 -4.16
C ARG A 225 -32.21 14.01 -4.06
N GLN A 226 -32.66 14.83 -3.12
CA GLN A 226 -32.19 16.21 -2.93
C GLN A 226 -30.67 16.33 -2.91
N GLN A 227 -29.98 15.45 -2.18
CA GLN A 227 -28.52 15.48 -2.07
C GLN A 227 -27.84 15.13 -3.40
N GLU A 228 -28.41 14.23 -4.20
CA GLU A 228 -27.92 13.90 -5.54
C GLU A 228 -27.99 15.12 -6.46
N PHE A 229 -29.10 15.85 -6.42
CA PHE A 229 -29.30 17.05 -7.22
C PHE A 229 -28.39 18.20 -6.80
N LEU A 230 -28.28 18.45 -5.49
CA LEU A 230 -27.36 19.47 -4.97
C LEU A 230 -25.90 19.18 -5.35
N PHE A 231 -25.48 17.92 -5.28
CA PHE A 231 -24.14 17.52 -5.74
C PHE A 231 -23.97 17.73 -7.25
N SER A 232 -24.96 17.33 -8.05
CA SER A 232 -24.85 17.32 -9.52
C SER A 232 -24.92 18.72 -10.13
N ALA A 233 -25.56 19.66 -9.44
CA ALA A 233 -25.70 21.05 -9.85
C ALA A 233 -24.70 21.99 -9.14
N ASP A 234 -23.66 21.45 -8.47
CA ASP A 234 -22.72 22.20 -7.62
C ASP A 234 -22.16 23.47 -8.29
N ASP A 235 -21.86 23.41 -9.60
CA ASP A 235 -21.30 24.53 -10.34
C ASP A 235 -22.30 25.65 -10.69
N VAL A 236 -23.61 25.39 -10.55
CA VAL A 236 -24.68 26.35 -10.89
C VAL A 236 -25.60 26.70 -9.70
N LEU A 237 -25.31 26.20 -8.49
CA LEU A 237 -26.19 26.35 -7.31
C LEU A 237 -26.57 27.80 -6.99
N GLU A 238 -25.62 28.72 -7.09
CA GLU A 238 -25.85 30.14 -6.75
C GLU A 238 -26.38 30.96 -7.92
N GLU A 239 -26.56 30.34 -9.09
CA GLU A 239 -26.99 31.11 -10.24
C GLU A 239 -28.48 31.48 -10.18
N PRO A 240 -28.84 32.69 -10.63
CA PRO A 240 -30.21 33.20 -10.59
C PRO A 240 -31.10 32.63 -11.69
N ILE A 241 -32.35 32.35 -11.38
CA ILE A 241 -33.38 31.85 -12.28
C ILE A 241 -34.53 32.85 -12.29
N ASP A 242 -34.86 33.35 -13.48
CA ASP A 242 -35.96 34.29 -13.70
C ASP A 242 -37.10 33.66 -14.53
N SER A 243 -36.82 32.57 -15.27
CA SER A 243 -37.75 31.88 -16.15
C SER A 243 -37.46 30.38 -16.30
N GLU A 244 -38.43 29.61 -16.82
CA GLU A 244 -38.20 28.20 -17.20
C GLU A 244 -37.13 28.08 -18.29
N ALA A 245 -37.02 29.07 -19.20
CA ALA A 245 -35.98 29.09 -20.23
C ALA A 245 -34.57 29.25 -19.64
N ASP A 246 -34.41 29.95 -18.51
CA ASP A 246 -33.12 30.03 -17.81
C ASP A 246 -32.73 28.68 -17.21
N ILE A 247 -33.70 27.93 -16.68
CA ILE A 247 -33.47 26.58 -16.16
C ILE A 247 -33.00 25.67 -17.30
N GLU A 248 -33.70 25.69 -18.44
CA GLU A 248 -33.31 24.92 -19.60
C GLU A 248 -31.89 25.27 -20.06
N ALA A 249 -31.59 26.55 -20.29
CA ALA A 249 -30.29 26.98 -20.78
C ALA A 249 -29.13 26.54 -19.85
N LYS A 250 -29.31 26.65 -18.54
CA LYS A 250 -28.29 26.28 -17.55
C LYS A 250 -28.18 24.78 -17.37
N TYR A 251 -29.30 24.08 -17.37
CA TYR A 251 -29.33 22.62 -17.34
C TYR A 251 -28.60 22.06 -18.56
N GLU A 252 -28.91 22.54 -19.78
CA GLU A 252 -28.26 22.05 -21.00
C GLU A 252 -26.75 22.33 -20.99
N ALA A 253 -26.32 23.49 -20.45
CA ALA A 253 -24.90 23.80 -20.29
C ALA A 253 -24.19 22.84 -19.32
N ALA A 254 -24.80 22.52 -18.17
CA ALA A 254 -24.25 21.58 -17.21
C ALA A 254 -24.28 20.13 -17.73
N ALA A 255 -25.38 19.73 -18.36
CA ALA A 255 -25.55 18.42 -18.99
C ALA A 255 -24.51 18.19 -20.10
N ALA A 256 -24.22 19.20 -20.93
CA ALA A 256 -23.17 19.11 -21.95
C ALA A 256 -21.79 18.80 -21.35
N LYS A 257 -21.43 19.45 -20.22
CA LYS A 257 -20.19 19.15 -19.49
C LYS A 257 -20.21 17.72 -18.93
N PHE A 258 -21.32 17.31 -18.33
CA PHE A 258 -21.51 15.96 -17.80
C PHE A 258 -21.28 14.89 -18.87
N PHE A 259 -21.97 14.97 -20.01
CA PHE A 259 -21.86 13.97 -21.07
C PHE A 259 -20.45 13.93 -21.67
N THR A 260 -19.82 15.09 -21.87
CA THR A 260 -18.43 15.19 -22.34
C THR A 260 -17.46 14.50 -21.37
N ALA A 261 -17.58 14.79 -20.07
CA ALA A 261 -16.74 14.18 -19.04
C ALA A 261 -16.98 12.67 -18.91
N ARG A 262 -18.25 12.23 -18.96
CA ARG A 262 -18.63 10.82 -18.86
C ARG A 262 -18.12 10.01 -20.06
N GLU A 263 -18.24 10.52 -21.28
CA GLU A 263 -17.70 9.85 -22.48
C GLU A 263 -16.18 9.68 -22.38
N ALA A 264 -15.47 10.75 -22.00
CA ALA A 264 -14.03 10.71 -21.77
C ALA A 264 -13.64 9.69 -20.69
N ALA A 265 -14.38 9.64 -19.58
CA ALA A 265 -14.12 8.71 -18.48
C ALA A 265 -14.39 7.25 -18.86
N LEU A 266 -15.47 6.96 -19.59
CA LEU A 266 -15.75 5.61 -20.12
C LEU A 266 -14.65 5.15 -21.08
N LYS A 267 -14.14 6.06 -21.92
CA LYS A 267 -13.00 5.78 -22.80
C LYS A 267 -11.71 5.52 -22.00
N ASN A 268 -11.45 6.29 -20.94
CA ASN A 268 -10.30 6.09 -20.07
C ASN A 268 -10.37 4.75 -19.33
N THR A 269 -11.55 4.33 -18.89
CA THR A 269 -11.76 3.00 -18.30
C THR A 269 -11.35 1.88 -19.26
N ARG A 270 -11.66 2.01 -20.57
CA ARG A 270 -11.19 1.04 -21.57
C ARG A 270 -9.67 1.01 -21.69
N PHE A 271 -9.01 2.16 -21.57
CA PHE A 271 -7.54 2.19 -21.52
C PHE A 271 -7.01 1.52 -20.24
N TYR A 272 -7.59 1.77 -19.06
CA TYR A 272 -7.20 1.07 -17.84
C TYR A 272 -7.37 -0.45 -17.97
N LEU A 273 -8.51 -0.91 -18.50
CA LEU A 273 -8.76 -2.33 -18.76
C LEU A 273 -7.75 -2.93 -19.74
N SER A 274 -7.26 -2.16 -20.72
CA SER A 274 -6.22 -2.63 -21.64
C SER A 274 -4.83 -2.77 -20.99
N MET A 275 -4.62 -2.18 -19.81
CA MET A 275 -3.33 -2.14 -19.10
C MET A 275 -3.29 -3.03 -17.84
N VAL A 276 -4.29 -3.89 -17.61
CA VAL A 276 -4.37 -4.74 -16.41
C VAL A 276 -3.14 -5.62 -16.17
N GLY A 277 -2.43 -6.03 -17.23
CA GLY A 277 -1.18 -6.80 -17.09
C GLY A 277 0.02 -5.99 -16.59
N ASP A 278 -0.08 -4.65 -16.64
CA ASP A 278 1.03 -3.73 -16.42
C ASP A 278 0.69 -2.60 -15.43
N LEU A 279 -0.48 -2.62 -14.78
CA LEU A 279 -0.86 -1.60 -13.82
C LEU A 279 0.09 -1.65 -12.61
N ASP A 280 0.62 -0.50 -12.20
CA ASP A 280 1.61 -0.44 -11.12
C ASP A 280 1.01 0.09 -9.82
N VAL A 281 0.19 1.14 -9.90
CA VAL A 281 -0.33 1.80 -8.70
C VAL A 281 -1.85 1.93 -8.77
N TYR A 282 -2.54 1.52 -7.72
CA TYR A 282 -3.95 1.81 -7.52
C TYR A 282 -4.10 2.97 -6.53
N VAL A 283 -4.86 4.02 -6.88
CA VAL A 283 -5.15 5.12 -5.95
C VAL A 283 -6.58 4.97 -5.42
N ALA A 284 -6.69 4.62 -4.13
CA ALA A 284 -7.95 4.47 -3.42
C ALA A 284 -8.36 5.78 -2.75
N THR A 285 -9.63 6.17 -2.86
CA THR A 285 -10.15 7.34 -2.14
C THR A 285 -11.67 7.29 -1.95
N SER A 286 -12.20 8.22 -1.15
CA SER A 286 -13.63 8.51 -1.06
C SER A 286 -13.85 9.95 -1.48
N MET A 287 -14.71 10.16 -2.49
CA MET A 287 -15.09 11.49 -2.96
C MET A 287 -16.60 11.67 -2.76
N ARG A 288 -16.98 12.76 -2.09
CA ARG A 288 -18.37 13.07 -1.71
C ARG A 288 -18.82 14.45 -2.17
N ASN A 289 -17.88 15.35 -2.44
CA ASN A 289 -18.15 16.69 -2.96
C ASN A 289 -17.14 17.03 -4.07
N ARG A 290 -17.37 18.14 -4.78
CA ARG A 290 -16.51 18.59 -5.89
C ARG A 290 -15.07 18.89 -5.46
N GLN A 291 -14.86 19.40 -4.24
CA GLN A 291 -13.53 19.67 -3.72
C GLN A 291 -12.72 18.39 -3.50
N ASP A 292 -13.35 17.27 -3.11
CA ASP A 292 -12.68 15.98 -2.96
C ASP A 292 -12.07 15.50 -4.29
N PHE A 293 -12.82 15.64 -5.40
CA PHE A 293 -12.32 15.30 -6.74
C PHE A 293 -11.12 16.17 -7.14
N ARG A 294 -11.16 17.48 -6.83
CA ARG A 294 -10.03 18.39 -7.08
C ARG A 294 -8.81 18.02 -6.26
N ASN A 295 -9.00 17.77 -4.96
CA ASN A 295 -7.94 17.38 -4.05
C ASN A 295 -7.27 16.09 -4.52
N MET A 296 -8.07 15.10 -4.94
CA MET A 296 -7.55 13.85 -5.48
C MET A 296 -6.78 14.03 -6.78
N ALA A 297 -7.31 14.81 -7.72
CA ALA A 297 -6.63 15.14 -8.96
C ALA A 297 -5.28 15.84 -8.71
N ASN A 298 -5.25 16.77 -7.75
CA ASN A 298 -4.03 17.47 -7.33
C ASN A 298 -3.03 16.53 -6.66
N ALA A 299 -3.49 15.62 -5.79
CA ALA A 299 -2.63 14.63 -5.15
C ALA A 299 -1.98 13.70 -6.18
N CYS A 300 -2.77 13.16 -7.13
CA CYS A 300 -2.24 12.34 -8.22
C CYS A 300 -1.21 13.11 -9.05
N GLU A 301 -1.53 14.33 -9.47
CA GLU A 301 -0.58 15.16 -10.23
C GLU A 301 0.70 15.42 -9.44
N THR A 302 0.60 15.76 -8.15
CA THR A 302 1.77 16.03 -7.30
C THR A 302 2.65 14.81 -7.17
N ILE A 303 2.08 13.63 -6.87
CA ILE A 303 2.83 12.38 -6.71
C ILE A 303 3.49 11.98 -8.03
N PHE A 304 2.70 11.84 -9.10
CA PHE A 304 3.19 11.25 -10.35
C PHE A 304 3.95 12.24 -11.24
N SER A 305 4.00 13.53 -10.87
CA SER A 305 4.86 14.52 -11.52
C SER A 305 6.30 14.53 -10.98
N ASP A 306 6.60 13.81 -9.88
CA ASP A 306 7.94 13.66 -9.34
C ASP A 306 8.90 13.16 -10.42
N SER A 307 10.00 13.90 -10.63
CA SER A 307 10.99 13.61 -11.66
C SER A 307 11.57 12.20 -11.59
N ARG A 308 11.66 11.63 -10.38
CA ARG A 308 12.18 10.28 -10.14
C ARG A 308 11.20 9.21 -10.58
N LEU A 309 9.90 9.46 -10.41
CA LEU A 309 8.83 8.56 -10.85
C LEU A 309 8.56 8.67 -12.35
N LYS A 310 8.74 9.85 -12.96
CA LYS A 310 8.62 10.04 -14.42
C LYS A 310 9.53 9.10 -15.20
N GLY A 311 10.75 8.86 -14.71
CA GLY A 311 11.70 7.93 -15.32
C GLY A 311 11.24 6.46 -15.30
N LEU A 312 10.35 6.10 -14.37
CA LEU A 312 9.78 4.76 -14.24
C LEU A 312 8.53 4.56 -15.12
N GLN A 313 7.90 5.65 -15.60
CA GLN A 313 6.69 5.57 -16.42
C GLN A 313 5.59 4.70 -15.77
N LEU A 314 5.36 4.92 -14.47
CA LEU A 314 4.37 4.16 -13.70
C LEU A 314 2.97 4.38 -14.27
N ARG A 315 2.22 3.29 -14.45
CA ARG A 315 0.82 3.27 -14.85
C ARG A 315 0.00 3.21 -13.58
N TYR A 316 -0.76 4.27 -13.30
CA TYR A 316 -1.57 4.36 -12.10
C TYR A 316 -3.05 4.54 -12.44
N PHE A 317 -3.91 3.92 -11.64
CA PHE A 317 -5.36 4.10 -11.74
C PHE A 317 -5.78 5.32 -10.94
N ASP A 318 -6.19 6.38 -11.64
CA ASP A 318 -6.82 7.57 -11.07
C ASP A 318 -8.36 7.42 -11.14
N PRO A 319 -9.04 7.22 -9.98
CA PRO A 319 -10.49 7.00 -9.96
C PRO A 319 -11.29 8.24 -10.38
N THR A 320 -10.67 9.43 -10.42
CA THR A 320 -11.36 10.68 -10.80
C THR A 320 -11.51 10.87 -12.31
N VAL A 321 -10.93 9.96 -13.12
CA VAL A 321 -11.02 10.00 -14.59
C VAL A 321 -11.53 8.69 -15.18
N SER A 322 -12.12 7.82 -14.36
CA SER A 322 -12.65 6.50 -14.72
C SER A 322 -14.12 6.40 -14.36
N ALA A 323 -14.94 5.91 -15.28
CA ALA A 323 -16.38 5.66 -15.07
C ALA A 323 -16.76 4.26 -15.56
N ALA A 324 -17.89 3.73 -15.08
CA ALA A 324 -18.47 2.49 -15.57
C ALA A 324 -19.87 2.73 -16.13
N ALA A 325 -20.33 1.81 -16.98
CA ALA A 325 -21.69 1.87 -17.52
C ALA A 325 -22.73 1.56 -16.42
N GLY A 326 -22.44 0.58 -15.56
CA GLY A 326 -23.26 0.19 -14.41
C GLY A 326 -22.53 0.26 -13.08
N HIS A 327 -23.31 0.20 -11.99
CA HIS A 327 -22.79 0.23 -10.62
C HIS A 327 -21.99 -1.06 -10.30
N GLU A 328 -22.51 -2.22 -10.70
CA GLU A 328 -21.87 -3.52 -10.49
C GLU A 328 -20.55 -3.62 -11.27
N ASP A 329 -20.54 -3.15 -12.52
CA ASP A 329 -19.32 -3.10 -13.35
C ASP A 329 -18.23 -2.26 -12.69
N LYS A 330 -18.61 -1.13 -12.08
CA LYS A 330 -17.67 -0.27 -11.37
C LYS A 330 -16.97 -1.04 -10.25
N GLY A 331 -17.74 -1.73 -9.42
CA GLY A 331 -17.18 -2.54 -8.32
C GLY A 331 -16.24 -3.64 -8.83
N LEU A 332 -16.61 -4.33 -9.91
CA LEU A 332 -15.74 -5.36 -10.53
C LEU A 332 -14.45 -4.76 -11.09
N ILE A 333 -14.53 -3.58 -11.72
CA ILE A 333 -13.37 -2.86 -12.24
C ILE A 333 -12.44 -2.48 -11.10
N GLU A 334 -12.94 -1.86 -10.02
CA GLU A 334 -12.13 -1.47 -8.86
C GLU A 334 -11.44 -2.68 -8.22
N CYS A 335 -12.17 -3.78 -8.00
CA CYS A 335 -11.58 -5.03 -7.52
C CYS A 335 -10.49 -5.58 -8.46
N LEU A 336 -10.71 -5.53 -9.77
CA LEU A 336 -9.72 -5.96 -10.76
C LEU A 336 -8.48 -5.05 -10.75
N MET A 337 -8.66 -3.74 -10.69
CA MET A 337 -7.54 -2.78 -10.65
C MET A 337 -6.71 -2.97 -9.37
N VAL A 338 -7.35 -3.15 -8.20
CA VAL A 338 -6.65 -3.48 -6.95
C VAL A 338 -5.90 -4.81 -7.08
N LYS A 339 -6.51 -5.84 -7.70
CA LYS A 339 -5.86 -7.14 -7.93
C LYS A 339 -4.68 -7.05 -8.90
N CYS A 340 -4.73 -6.19 -9.90
CA CYS A 340 -3.69 -6.05 -10.93
C CYS A 340 -2.55 -5.13 -10.52
N ALA A 341 -2.83 -4.04 -9.78
CA ALA A 341 -1.81 -3.09 -9.37
C ALA A 341 -0.74 -3.73 -8.48
N LYS A 342 0.49 -3.24 -8.56
CA LYS A 342 1.61 -3.71 -7.75
C LYS A 342 1.65 -3.10 -6.35
N VAL A 343 1.19 -1.84 -6.23
CA VAL A 343 1.16 -1.04 -5.00
C VAL A 343 -0.20 -0.36 -4.90
N LEU A 344 -0.69 -0.15 -3.67
CA LEU A 344 -1.88 0.67 -3.40
C LEU A 344 -1.49 1.94 -2.64
N VAL A 345 -2.02 3.08 -3.09
CA VAL A 345 -1.99 4.35 -2.37
C VAL A 345 -3.40 4.64 -1.88
N TYR A 346 -3.58 4.64 -0.57
CA TYR A 346 -4.81 4.96 0.11
C TYR A 346 -4.80 6.43 0.51
N CYS A 347 -5.70 7.23 -0.05
CA CYS A 347 -5.84 8.65 0.29
C CYS A 347 -7.04 8.82 1.23
N ALA A 348 -6.77 9.12 2.50
CA ALA A 348 -7.81 9.30 3.51
C ALA A 348 -8.58 10.60 3.26
N GLY A 349 -9.87 10.48 2.92
CA GLY A 349 -10.80 11.61 2.95
C GLY A 349 -11.32 11.94 4.35
N ASP A 350 -12.11 13.01 4.49
CA ASP A 350 -12.68 13.50 5.77
C ASP A 350 -13.46 12.47 6.57
N ARG A 351 -14.08 11.51 5.88
CA ARG A 351 -14.86 10.43 6.47
C ARG A 351 -14.34 9.08 6.00
N GLU A 352 -14.42 8.10 6.89
CA GLU A 352 -14.22 6.70 6.53
C GLU A 352 -15.29 6.22 5.54
N SER A 353 -14.91 5.26 4.70
CA SER A 353 -15.82 4.70 3.71
C SER A 353 -15.51 3.23 3.53
N TYR A 354 -16.56 2.42 3.54
CA TYR A 354 -16.44 0.97 3.40
C TYR A 354 -15.65 0.55 2.15
N GLY A 355 -15.85 1.22 1.02
CA GLY A 355 -15.17 0.92 -0.25
C GLY A 355 -13.64 0.96 -0.15
N LYS A 356 -13.06 2.13 0.18
CA LYS A 356 -11.60 2.28 0.29
C LYS A 356 -10.97 1.36 1.34
N ASP A 357 -11.67 1.09 2.45
CA ASP A 357 -11.16 0.22 3.50
C ASP A 357 -11.14 -1.25 3.05
N ALA A 358 -12.13 -1.66 2.26
CA ALA A 358 -12.15 -2.97 1.59
C ALA A 358 -11.02 -3.09 0.56
N GLU A 359 -10.77 -2.05 -0.25
CA GLU A 359 -9.67 -2.03 -1.23
C GLU A 359 -8.29 -2.15 -0.57
N ALA A 360 -8.05 -1.40 0.53
CA ALA A 360 -6.82 -1.50 1.31
C ALA A 360 -6.67 -2.90 1.93
N ALA A 361 -7.75 -3.45 2.49
CA ALA A 361 -7.73 -4.79 3.06
C ALA A 361 -7.41 -5.85 2.00
N MET A 362 -8.01 -5.76 0.80
CA MET A 362 -7.69 -6.62 -0.34
C MET A 362 -6.22 -6.54 -0.72
N ALA A 363 -5.66 -5.33 -0.85
CA ALA A 363 -4.25 -5.16 -1.22
C ALA A 363 -3.29 -5.74 -0.17
N LEU A 364 -3.51 -5.46 1.11
CA LEU A 364 -2.70 -6.02 2.19
C LEU A 364 -2.81 -7.55 2.23
N SER A 365 -4.00 -8.10 2.04
CA SER A 365 -4.22 -9.55 2.01
C SER A 365 -3.67 -10.26 0.78
N LEU A 366 -3.31 -9.51 -0.27
CA LEU A 366 -2.56 -9.97 -1.43
C LEU A 366 -1.04 -9.79 -1.29
N GLY A 367 -0.52 -9.44 -0.10
CA GLY A 367 0.90 -9.26 0.11
C GLY A 367 1.47 -7.93 -0.40
N LYS A 368 0.63 -7.02 -0.90
CA LYS A 368 1.09 -5.83 -1.63
C LYS A 368 1.55 -4.73 -0.68
N PRO A 369 2.55 -3.93 -1.08
CA PRO A 369 2.85 -2.67 -0.40
C PRO A 369 1.63 -1.73 -0.46
N VAL A 370 1.28 -1.15 0.69
CA VAL A 370 0.19 -0.19 0.80
C VAL A 370 0.67 1.08 1.52
N ILE A 371 0.41 2.24 0.93
CA ILE A 371 0.78 3.56 1.47
C ILE A 371 -0.50 4.29 1.87
N PHE A 372 -0.65 4.68 3.13
CA PHE A 372 -1.76 5.47 3.63
C PHE A 372 -1.33 6.94 3.72
N TYR A 373 -1.87 7.77 2.85
CA TYR A 373 -1.77 9.22 2.93
C TYR A 373 -2.94 9.80 3.74
N CYS A 374 -2.62 10.46 4.85
CA CYS A 374 -3.60 11.05 5.76
C CYS A 374 -3.26 12.51 6.02
N ASP A 375 -4.07 13.45 5.52
CA ASP A 375 -3.85 14.90 5.67
C ASP A 375 -4.01 15.46 7.10
N SER A 376 -4.04 14.61 8.13
CA SER A 376 -4.12 15.06 9.52
C SER A 376 -3.33 14.21 10.52
N ASP A 377 -2.53 14.88 11.35
CA ASP A 377 -1.62 14.29 12.36
C ASP A 377 -2.32 13.29 13.28
N ARG A 378 -3.57 13.59 13.66
CA ARG A 378 -4.36 12.74 14.56
C ARG A 378 -4.72 11.41 13.88
N ARG A 379 -5.06 11.44 12.59
CA ARG A 379 -5.38 10.24 11.81
C ARG A 379 -4.13 9.44 11.47
N HIS A 380 -3.03 10.13 11.15
CA HIS A 380 -1.74 9.51 10.90
C HIS A 380 -1.30 8.62 12.07
N ARG A 381 -1.22 9.15 13.30
CA ARG A 381 -0.85 8.34 14.48
C ARG A 381 -1.83 7.19 14.73
N PHE A 382 -3.12 7.43 14.54
CA PHE A 382 -4.14 6.41 14.75
C PHE A 382 -3.99 5.23 13.78
N TYR A 383 -3.85 5.48 12.47
CA TYR A 383 -3.64 4.41 11.50
C TYR A 383 -2.31 3.68 11.71
N ARG A 384 -1.24 4.42 11.99
CA ARG A 384 0.09 3.83 12.18
C ARG A 384 0.16 2.94 13.42
N ASP A 385 -0.36 3.41 14.55
CA ASP A 385 -0.07 2.80 15.85
C ASP A 385 -1.24 1.97 16.40
N VAL A 386 -2.48 2.31 16.05
CA VAL A 386 -3.69 1.79 16.72
C VAL A 386 -4.58 0.94 15.80
N HIS A 387 -4.78 1.35 14.56
CA HIS A 387 -5.82 0.78 13.70
C HIS A 387 -5.50 -0.68 13.32
N PRO A 388 -6.36 -1.68 13.63
CA PRO A 388 -6.04 -3.09 13.37
C PRO A 388 -5.91 -3.41 11.88
N LEU A 389 -6.66 -2.75 11.00
CA LEU A 389 -6.55 -2.96 9.54
C LEU A 389 -5.29 -2.34 8.92
N SER A 390 -4.47 -1.60 9.68
CA SER A 390 -3.16 -1.20 9.16
C SER A 390 -2.17 -2.36 9.11
N ARG A 391 -2.54 -3.54 9.65
CA ARG A 391 -1.76 -4.78 9.62
C ARG A 391 -2.69 -5.97 9.38
N LEU A 392 -2.64 -6.53 8.18
CA LEU A 392 -3.32 -7.77 7.86
C LEU A 392 -2.28 -8.85 7.56
N ILE A 393 -2.71 -9.97 6.98
CA ILE A 393 -1.83 -11.06 6.57
C ILE A 393 -2.04 -11.32 5.08
N GLU A 394 -0.96 -11.63 4.38
CA GLU A 394 -1.04 -12.22 3.04
C GLU A 394 -1.69 -13.61 3.17
N PHE A 395 -2.84 -13.81 2.53
CA PHE A 395 -3.62 -15.05 2.73
C PHE A 395 -2.93 -16.30 2.20
N GLU A 396 -2.00 -16.19 1.26
CA GLU A 396 -1.27 -17.34 0.72
C GLU A 396 -0.17 -17.82 1.68
N THR A 397 0.53 -16.90 2.34
CA THR A 397 1.75 -17.19 3.10
C THR A 397 1.55 -17.07 4.61
N GLY A 398 0.53 -16.35 5.06
CA GLY A 398 0.32 -15.97 6.45
C GLY A 398 1.24 -14.85 6.94
N VAL A 399 2.12 -14.32 6.09
CA VAL A 399 3.05 -13.25 6.46
C VAL A 399 2.26 -11.98 6.76
N ALA A 400 2.52 -11.35 7.90
CA ALA A 400 1.91 -10.07 8.25
C ALA A 400 2.30 -8.99 7.24
N VAL A 401 1.37 -8.13 6.85
CA VAL A 401 1.58 -7.03 5.91
C VAL A 401 1.04 -5.76 6.53
N GLY A 402 1.94 -4.82 6.83
CA GLY A 402 1.60 -3.52 7.37
C GLY A 402 1.59 -2.41 6.32
N ALA A 403 0.70 -1.45 6.50
CA ALA A 403 0.65 -0.23 5.70
C ALA A 403 1.71 0.79 6.16
N MET A 404 2.26 1.54 5.20
CA MET A 404 3.16 2.68 5.44
C MET A 404 2.31 3.95 5.52
N VAL A 405 2.22 4.56 6.69
CA VAL A 405 1.33 5.71 6.94
C VAL A 405 2.13 7.00 6.96
N THR A 406 1.69 8.01 6.22
CA THR A 406 2.30 9.34 6.11
C THR A 406 1.24 10.43 5.98
N ASP A 407 1.58 11.65 6.37
CA ASP A 407 0.80 12.88 6.17
C ASP A 407 1.40 13.80 5.09
N GLU A 408 2.46 13.37 4.38
CA GLU A 408 3.14 14.15 3.36
C GLU A 408 3.12 13.47 1.97
N LEU A 409 2.64 14.17 0.94
CA LEU A 409 2.65 13.68 -0.45
C LEU A 409 4.07 13.43 -0.98
N GLY A 410 5.06 14.18 -0.48
CA GLY A 410 6.47 13.98 -0.83
C GLY A 410 6.98 12.61 -0.37
N GLU A 411 6.58 12.16 0.81
CA GLU A 411 6.91 10.84 1.33
C GLU A 411 6.20 9.73 0.54
N VAL A 412 4.95 9.93 0.09
CA VAL A 412 4.28 8.98 -0.82
C VAL A 412 5.12 8.77 -2.10
N SER A 413 5.64 9.86 -2.67
CA SER A 413 6.47 9.81 -3.88
C SER A 413 7.81 9.11 -3.62
N GLU A 414 8.44 9.38 -2.47
CA GLU A 414 9.67 8.70 -2.02
C GLU A 414 9.45 7.19 -1.81
N LEU A 415 8.35 6.80 -1.17
CA LEU A 415 8.02 5.40 -0.92
C LEU A 415 7.78 4.66 -2.24
N LEU A 416 6.98 5.22 -3.16
CA LEU A 416 6.80 4.64 -4.49
C LEU A 416 8.14 4.47 -5.21
N TYR A 417 9.01 5.48 -5.17
CA TYR A 417 10.33 5.40 -5.78
C TYR A 417 11.17 4.27 -5.16
N ARG A 418 11.25 4.19 -3.82
CA ARG A 418 11.99 3.13 -3.13
C ARG A 418 11.43 1.74 -3.41
N ILE A 419 10.11 1.58 -3.47
CA ILE A 419 9.47 0.30 -3.79
C ILE A 419 9.88 -0.13 -5.20
N PHE A 420 9.64 0.71 -6.20
CA PHE A 420 9.89 0.34 -7.61
C PHE A 420 11.38 0.26 -7.98
N GLU A 421 12.26 0.89 -7.21
CA GLU A 421 13.73 0.75 -7.35
C GLU A 421 14.34 -0.35 -6.48
N ASN A 422 13.55 -1.05 -5.66
CA ASN A 422 14.06 -2.02 -4.67
C ASN A 422 15.07 -1.41 -3.68
N ARG A 423 14.76 -0.22 -3.15
CA ARG A 423 15.60 0.57 -2.22
C ARG A 423 14.90 0.89 -0.91
N MET A 424 13.96 0.04 -0.50
CA MET A 424 13.31 0.18 0.80
C MET A 424 14.35 0.11 1.92
N GLN A 425 14.05 0.79 3.03
CA GLN A 425 14.91 0.84 4.21
C GLN A 425 14.09 0.45 5.43
N TYR A 426 14.67 -0.38 6.29
CA TYR A 426 13.97 -0.94 7.41
C TYR A 426 14.74 -0.76 8.71
N GLU A 427 13.97 -0.68 9.80
CA GLU A 427 14.48 -0.68 11.16
C GLU A 427 13.80 -1.72 12.04
N PHE A 428 14.51 -2.26 13.04
CA PHE A 428 13.91 -3.15 14.03
C PHE A 428 13.48 -2.40 15.28
N GLU A 429 12.36 -2.83 15.85
CA GLU A 429 11.92 -2.47 17.18
C GLU A 429 11.53 -3.75 17.93
N GLN A 430 11.98 -3.87 19.18
CA GLN A 430 11.59 -4.96 20.07
C GLN A 430 10.88 -4.39 21.31
N PRO A 431 9.55 -4.12 21.26
CA PRO A 431 8.83 -3.49 22.38
C PRO A 431 8.77 -4.34 23.65
N LYS A 432 8.98 -5.66 23.53
CA LYS A 432 9.11 -6.61 24.63
C LYS A 432 9.91 -7.83 24.16
N PRO A 433 10.60 -8.56 25.07
CA PRO A 433 11.42 -9.72 24.69
C PRO A 433 10.69 -10.70 23.76
N GLY A 434 11.31 -11.00 22.62
CA GLY A 434 10.79 -11.91 21.60
C GLY A 434 9.73 -11.37 20.66
N TYR A 435 9.20 -10.17 20.91
CA TYR A 435 8.24 -9.53 20.01
C TYR A 435 9.00 -8.61 19.07
N LEU A 436 9.16 -9.01 17.81
CA LEU A 436 9.99 -8.27 16.85
C LEU A 436 9.11 -7.54 15.83
N ARG A 437 9.39 -6.26 15.59
CA ARG A 437 8.73 -5.45 14.57
C ARG A 437 9.76 -4.99 13.55
N LEU A 438 9.43 -5.15 12.27
CA LEU A 438 10.13 -4.48 11.17
C LEU A 438 9.34 -3.22 10.82
N LYS A 439 9.99 -2.07 10.91
CA LYS A 439 9.42 -0.78 10.56
C LYS A 439 10.04 -0.27 9.26
N GLU A 440 9.25 0.37 8.41
CA GLU A 440 9.77 1.18 7.32
C GLU A 440 10.34 2.48 7.90
N LYS A 441 11.57 2.82 7.48
CA LYS A 441 12.38 3.85 8.15
C LYS A 441 11.84 5.28 8.00
N LEU A 442 11.30 5.64 6.83
CA LEU A 442 10.78 7.00 6.58
C LEU A 442 9.56 7.30 7.45
N THR A 443 8.59 6.39 7.45
CA THR A 443 7.28 6.57 8.11
C THR A 443 7.23 6.02 9.53
N SER A 444 8.27 5.29 9.97
CA SER A 444 8.24 4.50 11.21
C SER A 444 7.06 3.53 11.28
N SER A 445 6.47 3.15 10.15
CA SER A 445 5.32 2.24 10.14
C SER A 445 5.75 0.80 10.25
N VAL A 446 5.12 0.03 11.14
CA VAL A 446 5.39 -1.41 11.27
C VAL A 446 4.84 -2.14 10.04
N VAL A 447 5.74 -2.64 9.20
CA VAL A 447 5.41 -3.34 7.95
C VAL A 447 5.38 -4.86 8.11
N ARG A 448 6.13 -5.42 9.06
CA ARG A 448 6.13 -6.85 9.41
C ARG A 448 6.26 -7.01 10.92
N LEU A 449 5.79 -8.13 11.46
CA LEU A 449 5.97 -8.44 12.88
C LEU A 449 6.06 -9.95 13.12
N GLN A 450 6.71 -10.30 14.23
CA GLN A 450 6.70 -11.62 14.83
C GLN A 450 6.25 -11.49 16.29
N THR A 451 5.25 -12.27 16.68
CA THR A 451 4.75 -12.32 18.06
C THR A 451 5.62 -13.22 18.93
N ASN A 452 5.67 -12.94 20.24
CA ASN A 452 6.26 -13.80 21.26
C ASN A 452 5.24 -14.70 21.98
N ASP A 453 3.96 -14.62 21.59
CA ASP A 453 2.92 -15.52 22.09
C ASP A 453 3.10 -16.90 21.45
N GLU A 454 3.57 -17.86 22.24
CA GLU A 454 3.92 -19.22 21.77
C GLU A 454 2.69 -19.95 21.22
N MET A 455 1.55 -19.90 21.92
CA MET A 455 0.33 -20.59 21.50
C MET A 455 -0.19 -20.01 20.19
N LEU A 456 -0.23 -18.67 20.06
CA LEU A 456 -0.63 -18.00 18.83
C LEU A 456 0.33 -18.34 17.69
N SER A 457 1.65 -18.22 17.91
CA SER A 457 2.67 -18.47 16.91
C SER A 457 2.60 -19.91 16.38
N GLU A 458 2.61 -20.91 17.27
CA GLU A 458 2.57 -22.31 16.88
C GLU A 458 1.24 -22.66 16.21
N THR A 459 0.10 -22.22 16.74
CA THR A 459 -1.21 -22.47 16.11
C THR A 459 -1.30 -21.85 14.72
N PHE A 460 -0.87 -20.60 14.58
CA PHE A 460 -0.92 -19.85 13.33
C PHE A 460 -0.02 -20.49 12.26
N TRP A 461 1.25 -20.75 12.58
CA TRP A 461 2.19 -21.31 11.61
C TRP A 461 1.91 -22.77 11.29
N ASN A 462 1.39 -23.57 12.23
CA ASN A 462 0.94 -24.93 11.93
C ASN A 462 -0.20 -24.94 10.90
N TYR A 463 -1.12 -23.97 10.95
CA TYR A 463 -2.18 -23.84 9.94
C TYR A 463 -1.61 -23.58 8.54
N TYR A 464 -0.69 -22.62 8.40
CA TYR A 464 -0.12 -22.27 7.10
C TYR A 464 0.86 -23.32 6.55
N HIS A 465 1.70 -23.92 7.39
CA HIS A 465 2.66 -24.95 6.96
C HIS A 465 2.00 -26.26 6.52
N ASN A 466 0.88 -26.66 7.16
CA ASN A 466 0.15 -27.87 6.78
C ASN A 466 -0.54 -27.74 5.41
N ARG A 467 -0.93 -26.53 5.00
CA ARG A 467 -1.56 -26.30 3.68
C ARG A 467 -0.56 -26.29 2.53
N GLN A 468 0.70 -25.88 2.77
CA GLN A 468 1.74 -25.89 1.74
C GLN A 468 2.30 -27.30 1.47
N SER A 469 2.30 -28.18 2.48
CA SER A 469 2.81 -29.55 2.38
C SER A 469 1.78 -30.55 1.83
N GLY A 470 0.48 -30.28 2.03
CA GLY A 470 -0.60 -30.99 1.36
C GLY A 470 -1.08 -30.22 0.15
N GLY A 471 -0.50 -30.47 -1.04
CA GLY A 471 -0.98 -29.92 -2.31
C GLY A 471 -2.46 -30.21 -2.54
N ARG A 472 -3.34 -29.35 -2.00
CA ARG A 472 -4.75 -29.32 -2.36
C ARG A 472 -4.82 -28.61 -3.70
N ARG A 473 -5.01 -29.41 -4.75
CA ARG A 473 -5.72 -28.99 -5.96
C ARG A 473 -6.93 -28.19 -5.49
N VAL A 474 -7.01 -26.93 -5.90
CA VAL A 474 -8.25 -26.17 -5.84
C VAL A 474 -9.18 -26.77 -6.88
N SER A 475 -9.91 -27.80 -6.47
CA SER A 475 -11.20 -28.19 -7.00
C SER A 475 -12.13 -28.21 -5.80
N GLU A 476 -13.29 -27.55 -5.92
CA GLU A 476 -14.31 -27.26 -4.89
C GLU A 476 -14.00 -25.93 -4.17
N VAL A 477 -14.66 -24.80 -4.48
CA VAL A 477 -16.09 -24.55 -4.73
C VAL A 477 -16.33 -23.70 -5.98
#